data_AF-A0A1Z9HQQ6-F1
#
_entry.id   AF-A0A1Z9HQQ6-F1
#
_cell.length_a   1.000
_cell.length_b   1.000
_cell.length_c   1.000
_cell.angle_alpha   90.00
_cell.angle_beta   90.00
_cell.angle_gamma   90.00
#
_symmetry.space_group_name_H-M   'P 1'
#
loop_
_entity.id
_entity.type
_entity.pdbx_description
1 polymer ?
#
loop_
_entity_poly.entity_id
_entity_poly.type
_entity_poly.pdbx_seq_one_letter_code
_entity_poly.pdbx_strand_id
1 'polypeptide(L)'
;MFKYLIFLALFSLNSFSEELNLLCKGTIGWVIEQDFGEITVTLNLDLKNNTGDILLPPQLIPFQVRNKGNRFDFENVNISDEEITASFVLTKTGLIKSISNIRLSRVTGRLDYTNKYRQKGFSGDCSKIETKKKKF
;
A
#
# COMPACT_ATOMS: atom_id res chain seq x y z
N MET A 1 53.51 -27.21 3.89
CA MET A 1 52.35 -27.49 3.01
C MET A 1 51.13 -26.78 3.57
N PHE A 2 50.80 -25.59 3.07
CA PHE A 2 49.60 -24.85 3.47
C PHE A 2 48.42 -25.28 2.59
N LYS A 3 47.40 -25.90 3.19
CA LYS A 3 46.11 -26.20 2.55
C LYS A 3 45.24 -24.95 2.68
N TYR A 4 45.00 -24.26 1.58
CA TYR A 4 43.95 -23.24 1.51
C TYR A 4 42.60 -23.95 1.38
N LEU A 5 41.75 -23.77 2.38
CA LEU A 5 40.36 -24.23 2.35
C LEU A 5 39.51 -23.06 1.86
N ILE A 6 39.20 -23.04 0.56
CA ILE A 6 38.32 -22.03 -0.03
C ILE A 6 36.89 -22.43 0.32
N PHE A 7 36.31 -21.72 1.29
CA PHE A 7 34.92 -21.87 1.67
C PHE A 7 34.06 -21.07 0.67
N LEU A 8 33.57 -21.75 -0.38
CA LEU A 8 32.59 -21.20 -1.31
C LEU A 8 31.20 -21.29 -0.68
N ALA A 9 30.80 -20.25 0.05
CA ALA A 9 29.41 -20.08 0.45
C ALA A 9 28.59 -19.61 -0.77
N LEU A 10 27.95 -20.55 -1.45
CA LEU A 10 26.88 -20.27 -2.41
C LEU A 10 25.68 -19.76 -1.62
N PHE A 11 25.56 -18.44 -1.46
CA PHE A 11 24.31 -17.82 -1.03
C PHE A 11 23.27 -18.05 -2.13
N SER A 12 22.39 -19.04 -1.91
CA SER A 12 21.18 -19.19 -2.70
C SER A 12 20.41 -17.88 -2.65
N LEU A 13 20.20 -17.26 -3.82
CA LEU A 13 19.25 -16.17 -4.01
C LEU A 13 17.87 -16.70 -3.61
N ASN A 14 17.52 -16.52 -2.34
CA ASN A 14 16.15 -16.66 -1.90
C ASN A 14 15.35 -15.64 -2.70
N SER A 15 14.62 -16.12 -3.70
CA SER A 15 13.55 -15.40 -4.37
C SER A 15 12.55 -15.01 -3.28
N PHE A 16 12.77 -13.84 -2.67
CA PHE A 16 11.82 -13.25 -1.75
C PHE A 16 10.52 -13.07 -2.54
N SER A 17 9.38 -13.46 -1.96
CA SER A 17 8.07 -13.14 -2.52
C SER A 17 7.98 -11.62 -2.67
N GLU A 18 8.16 -11.12 -3.89
CA GLU A 18 8.13 -9.69 -4.25
C GLU A 18 6.70 -9.10 -4.15
N GLU A 19 5.69 -9.96 -3.96
CA GLU A 19 4.32 -9.56 -3.66
C GLU A 19 4.10 -9.35 -2.16
N LEU A 20 3.59 -8.17 -1.80
CA LEU A 20 3.24 -7.77 -0.45
C LEU A 20 1.76 -7.37 -0.39
N ASN A 21 0.93 -8.28 0.12
CA ASN A 21 -0.49 -8.03 0.36
C ASN A 21 -0.71 -7.75 1.85
N LEU A 22 -1.31 -6.60 2.15
CA LEU A 22 -1.44 -6.07 3.50
C LEU A 22 -2.89 -5.73 3.81
N LEU A 23 -3.31 -6.04 5.02
CA LEU A 23 -4.54 -5.54 5.62
C LEU A 23 -4.17 -4.49 6.67
N CYS A 24 -4.58 -3.26 6.43
CA CYS A 24 -4.28 -2.12 7.28
C CYS A 24 -5.53 -1.70 8.04
N LYS A 25 -5.43 -1.64 9.36
CA LYS A 25 -6.53 -1.26 10.27
C LYS A 25 -6.19 0.03 10.98
N GLY A 26 -7.13 0.95 11.01
CA GLY A 26 -6.90 2.25 11.63
C GLY A 26 -8.07 3.19 11.43
N THR A 27 -7.79 4.47 11.51
CA THR A 27 -8.83 5.50 11.59
C THR A 27 -8.73 6.49 10.44
N ILE A 28 -9.87 7.09 10.09
CA ILE A 28 -9.92 8.21 9.16
C ILE A 28 -9.35 9.44 9.84
N GLY A 29 -8.36 10.08 9.23
CA GLY A 29 -7.89 11.39 9.66
C GLY A 29 -8.59 12.52 8.90
N TRP A 30 -9.19 13.47 9.64
CA TRP A 30 -9.19 14.95 9.45
C TRP A 30 -10.54 15.72 9.54
N VAL A 31 -10.47 16.80 10.34
CA VAL A 31 -11.28 18.05 10.56
C VAL A 31 -12.72 17.97 11.08
N ILE A 32 -13.49 16.91 10.89
CA ILE A 32 -14.82 16.83 11.51
C ILE A 32 -14.90 15.52 12.27
N GLU A 33 -15.06 15.62 13.59
CA GLU A 33 -15.20 14.55 14.58
C GLU A 33 -16.42 13.64 14.30
N GLN A 34 -16.44 13.00 13.13
CA GLN A 34 -17.20 11.77 12.96
C GLN A 34 -16.24 10.64 13.24
N ASP A 35 -16.41 10.05 14.42
CA ASP A 35 -15.79 8.78 14.74
C ASP A 35 -16.39 7.71 13.83
N PHE A 36 -15.68 7.40 12.75
CA PHE A 36 -16.03 6.30 11.85
C PHE A 36 -15.64 4.95 12.43
N GLY A 37 -15.03 4.91 13.63
CA GLY A 37 -14.44 3.72 14.22
C GLY A 37 -13.22 3.22 13.45
N GLU A 38 -12.77 2.02 13.82
CA GLU A 38 -11.75 1.30 13.06
C GLU A 38 -12.28 0.94 11.68
N ILE A 39 -11.57 1.36 10.64
CA ILE A 39 -11.82 0.97 9.26
C ILE A 39 -10.62 0.17 8.74
N THR A 40 -10.87 -0.55 7.64
CA THR A 40 -9.88 -1.42 7.02
C THR A 40 -9.62 -1.00 5.58
N VAL A 41 -8.34 -1.00 5.20
CA VAL A 41 -7.82 -0.76 3.86
C VAL A 41 -6.97 -1.96 3.47
N THR A 42 -7.07 -2.41 2.22
CA THR A 42 -6.15 -3.43 1.70
C THR A 42 -5.15 -2.78 0.77
N LEU A 43 -3.87 -3.10 0.93
CA LEU A 43 -2.78 -2.62 0.11
C LEU A 43 -2.08 -3.81 -0.53
N ASN A 44 -2.05 -3.87 -1.85
CA ASN A 44 -1.40 -4.92 -2.62
C ASN A 44 -0.24 -4.29 -3.38
N LEU A 45 0.98 -4.78 -3.18
CA LEU A 45 2.19 -4.22 -3.79
C LEU A 45 2.95 -5.31 -4.53
N ASP A 46 3.37 -5.00 -5.74
CA ASP A 46 4.35 -5.75 -6.51
C ASP A 46 5.67 -4.97 -6.48
N LEU A 47 6.54 -5.36 -5.55
CA LEU A 47 7.81 -4.66 -5.31
C LEU A 47 8.82 -4.89 -6.43
N LYS A 48 8.61 -5.89 -7.29
CA LYS A 48 9.46 -6.16 -8.45
C LYS A 48 9.16 -5.19 -9.58
N ASN A 49 7.86 -5.04 -9.86
CA ASN A 49 7.39 -4.26 -10.99
C ASN A 49 7.12 -2.80 -10.59
N ASN A 50 7.31 -2.43 -9.32
CA ASN A 50 7.03 -1.11 -8.77
C ASN A 50 5.58 -0.67 -9.02
N THR A 51 4.64 -1.61 -8.91
CA THR A 51 3.21 -1.39 -9.11
C THR A 51 2.42 -1.90 -7.90
N GLY A 52 1.12 -1.68 -7.92
CA GLY A 52 0.22 -2.24 -6.92
C GLY A 52 -1.16 -1.62 -7.00
N ASP A 53 -1.96 -1.86 -5.97
CA ASP A 53 -3.25 -1.22 -5.80
C ASP A 53 -3.65 -1.09 -4.33
N ILE A 54 -4.61 -0.19 -4.10
CA ILE A 54 -5.25 0.01 -2.81
C ILE A 54 -6.75 -0.17 -2.95
N LEU A 55 -7.32 -0.97 -2.06
CA LEU A 55 -8.76 -1.13 -1.90
C LEU A 55 -9.21 -0.25 -0.74
N LEU A 56 -9.92 0.82 -1.07
CA LEU A 56 -10.44 1.76 -0.09
C LEU A 56 -11.83 1.33 0.42
N PRO A 57 -12.15 1.55 1.69
CA PRO A 57 -13.52 1.43 2.16
C PRO A 57 -14.35 2.64 1.65
N PRO A 58 -15.68 2.50 1.50
CA PRO A 58 -16.53 3.55 0.93
C PRO A 58 -16.39 4.92 1.60
N GLN A 59 -16.09 4.97 2.90
CA GLN A 59 -15.92 6.18 3.70
C GLN A 59 -14.79 7.08 3.18
N LEU A 60 -13.76 6.49 2.57
CA LEU A 60 -12.62 7.20 1.96
C LEU A 60 -12.84 7.54 0.48
N ILE A 61 -13.92 7.03 -0.13
CA ILE A 61 -14.22 7.24 -1.55
C ILE A 61 -15.31 8.33 -1.71
N PRO A 62 -15.09 9.36 -2.54
CA PRO A 62 -16.08 10.35 -2.89
C PRO A 62 -17.37 9.71 -3.43
N PHE A 63 -18.53 10.15 -2.94
CA PHE A 63 -19.82 9.63 -3.37
C PHE A 63 -19.98 9.60 -4.91
N GLN A 64 -19.43 10.61 -5.61
CA GLN A 64 -19.50 10.75 -7.06
C GLN A 64 -18.83 9.61 -7.86
N VAL A 65 -17.92 8.85 -7.23
CA VAL A 65 -17.16 7.79 -7.92
C VAL A 65 -17.25 6.43 -7.22
N ARG A 66 -18.01 6.30 -6.13
CA ARG A 66 -18.18 5.02 -5.41
C ARG A 66 -18.70 3.89 -6.30
N ASN A 67 -19.52 4.21 -7.29
CA ASN A 67 -20.07 3.22 -8.23
C ASN A 67 -19.02 2.65 -9.21
N LYS A 68 -17.85 3.27 -9.33
CA LYS A 68 -16.77 2.81 -10.22
C LYS A 68 -15.91 1.72 -9.59
N GLY A 69 -16.23 1.32 -8.35
CA GLY A 69 -15.44 0.40 -7.56
C GLY A 69 -14.58 1.11 -6.53
N ASN A 70 -13.77 0.32 -5.84
CA ASN A 70 -12.97 0.75 -4.70
C ASN A 70 -11.47 0.47 -4.82
N ARG A 71 -11.05 -0.11 -5.95
CA ARG A 71 -9.65 -0.36 -6.29
C ARG A 71 -9.06 0.85 -7.00
N PHE A 72 -7.86 1.24 -6.59
CA PHE A 72 -7.09 2.29 -7.23
C PHE A 72 -5.65 1.82 -7.42
N ASP A 73 -5.15 1.91 -8.65
CA ASP A 73 -3.85 1.35 -9.00
C ASP A 73 -2.71 2.36 -8.81
N PHE A 74 -1.51 1.84 -8.56
CA PHE A 74 -0.24 2.55 -8.51
C PHE A 74 0.62 2.13 -9.71
N GLU A 75 1.16 3.11 -10.44
CA GLU A 75 2.04 2.86 -11.59
C GLU A 75 3.53 3.07 -11.27
N ASN A 76 3.85 3.83 -10.21
CA ASN A 76 5.22 4.19 -9.84
C ASN A 76 5.40 4.12 -8.32
N VAL A 77 5.49 2.91 -7.78
CA VAL A 77 5.80 2.68 -6.37
C VAL A 77 7.28 2.95 -6.13
N ASN A 78 7.60 3.83 -5.19
CA ASN A 78 8.96 4.11 -4.77
C ASN A 78 9.27 3.34 -3.47
N ILE A 79 10.38 2.62 -3.46
CA ILE A 79 10.78 1.72 -2.37
C ILE A 79 12.15 2.16 -1.87
N SER A 80 12.20 2.51 -0.58
CA SER A 80 13.43 2.78 0.16
C SER A 80 13.52 1.82 1.34
N ASP A 81 14.63 1.81 2.07
CA ASP A 81 14.81 0.94 3.24
C ASP A 81 13.79 1.22 4.35
N GLU A 82 13.40 2.49 4.53
CA GLU A 82 12.51 2.91 5.61
C GLU A 82 11.03 2.93 5.21
N GLU A 83 10.73 3.15 3.93
CA GLU A 83 9.36 3.41 3.48
C GLU A 83 9.08 2.99 2.04
N ILE A 84 7.81 2.69 1.79
CA ILE A 84 7.23 2.52 0.46
C ILE A 84 6.23 3.67 0.24
N THR A 85 6.37 4.40 -0.86
CA THR A 85 5.49 5.51 -1.22
C THR A 85 4.90 5.30 -2.61
N ALA A 86 3.64 5.72 -2.78
CA ALA A 86 2.96 5.64 -4.07
C ALA A 86 1.84 6.68 -4.16
N SER A 87 1.40 6.98 -5.37
CA SER A 87 0.32 7.92 -5.64
C SER A 87 -0.72 7.31 -6.56
N PHE A 88 -1.98 7.68 -6.36
CA PHE A 88 -3.11 7.22 -7.18
C PHE A 88 -4.13 8.33 -7.40
N VAL A 89 -4.98 8.17 -8.41
CA VAL A 89 -6.01 9.14 -8.76
C VAL A 89 -7.37 8.68 -8.24
N LEU A 90 -7.89 9.37 -7.22
CA LEU A 90 -9.18 9.06 -6.62
C LEU A 90 -10.36 9.47 -7.51
N THR A 91 -10.23 10.60 -8.21
CA THR A 91 -11.20 11.08 -9.19
C THR A 91 -10.55 12.05 -10.18
N LYS A 92 -11.12 12.14 -11.38
CA LYS A 92 -10.76 13.11 -12.41
C LYS A 92 -12.02 13.91 -12.77
N THR A 93 -11.95 15.23 -12.65
CA THR A 93 -13.03 16.15 -13.04
C THR A 93 -12.48 17.13 -14.06
N GLY A 94 -12.83 16.94 -15.33
CA GLY A 94 -12.21 17.68 -16.44
C GLY A 94 -10.70 17.46 -16.47
N LEU A 95 -9.94 18.55 -16.28
CA LEU A 95 -8.47 18.54 -16.24
C LEU A 95 -7.89 18.29 -14.85
N ILE A 96 -8.70 18.38 -13.78
CA ILE A 96 -8.22 18.26 -12.40
C ILE A 96 -8.21 16.80 -11.97
N LYS A 97 -7.03 16.32 -11.53
CA LYS A 97 -6.87 15.00 -10.90
C LYS A 97 -6.79 15.16 -9.38
N SER A 98 -7.70 14.49 -8.67
CA SER A 98 -7.61 14.34 -7.22
C SER A 98 -6.58 13.26 -6.90
N ILE A 99 -5.34 13.66 -6.71
CA ILE A 99 -4.23 12.77 -6.40
C ILE A 99 -4.18 12.50 -4.89
N SER A 100 -4.08 11.24 -4.56
CA SER A 100 -3.84 10.73 -3.22
C SER A 100 -2.46 10.10 -3.15
N ASN A 101 -1.85 10.15 -1.97
CA ASN A 101 -0.54 9.58 -1.70
C ASN A 101 -0.64 8.60 -0.54
N ILE A 102 0.17 7.55 -0.59
CA ILE A 102 0.39 6.63 0.50
C ILE A 102 1.85 6.64 0.93
N ARG A 103 2.07 6.36 2.21
CA ARG A 103 3.37 6.12 2.81
C ARG A 103 3.23 4.95 3.77
N LEU A 104 3.86 3.82 3.44
CA LEU A 104 3.94 2.64 4.29
C LEU A 104 5.33 2.59 4.92
N SER A 105 5.41 2.69 6.24
CA SER A 105 6.67 2.47 6.95
C SER A 105 7.03 0.98 6.90
N ARG A 106 8.23 0.67 6.43
CA ARG A 106 8.78 -0.70 6.46
C ARG A 106 9.32 -1.08 7.85
N VAL A 107 9.52 -0.08 8.72
CA VAL A 107 10.00 -0.27 10.09
C VAL A 107 8.84 -0.57 11.05
N THR A 108 7.77 0.24 11.00
CA THR A 108 6.63 0.11 11.92
C THR A 108 5.46 -0.67 11.34
N GLY A 109 5.41 -0.84 10.02
CA GLY A 109 4.25 -1.42 9.33
C GLY A 109 3.04 -0.48 9.27
N ARG A 110 3.18 0.79 9.63
CA ARG A 110 2.09 1.78 9.60
C ARG A 110 1.90 2.35 8.19
N LEU A 111 0.65 2.39 7.73
CA LEU A 111 0.23 3.04 6.49
C LEU A 111 -0.41 4.40 6.82
N ASP A 112 0.12 5.43 6.18
CA ASP A 112 -0.47 6.77 6.13
C ASP A 112 -0.94 7.06 4.71
N TYR A 113 -2.22 7.42 4.59
CA TYR A 113 -2.87 7.82 3.34
C TYR A 113 -3.35 9.27 3.47
N THR A 114 -3.02 10.10 2.48
CA THR A 114 -3.48 11.49 2.41
C THR A 114 -4.04 11.81 1.04
N ASN A 115 -5.14 12.57 1.01
CA ASN A 115 -5.67 13.16 -0.22
C ASN A 115 -5.42 14.67 -0.22
N LYS A 116 -4.70 15.16 -1.24
CA LYS A 116 -4.28 16.57 -1.34
C LYS A 116 -5.45 17.57 -1.34
N TYR A 117 -6.62 17.16 -1.82
CA TYR A 117 -7.74 18.08 -2.09
C TYR A 117 -8.92 17.93 -1.14
N ARG A 118 -9.02 16.84 -0.37
CA ARG A 118 -10.22 16.52 0.39
C ARG A 118 -10.07 16.45 1.91
N GLN A 119 -8.90 16.76 2.47
CA GLN A 119 -8.65 16.70 3.93
C GLN A 119 -9.26 15.44 4.57
N LYS A 120 -9.16 14.29 3.87
CA LYS A 120 -9.56 12.98 4.37
C LYS A 120 -8.40 12.03 4.10
N GLY A 121 -7.91 11.44 5.17
CA GLY A 121 -6.81 10.50 5.18
C GLY A 121 -7.15 9.26 5.97
N PHE A 122 -6.19 8.36 6.09
CA PHE A 122 -6.26 7.14 6.87
C PHE A 122 -4.89 6.94 7.47
N SER A 123 -4.87 6.48 8.71
CA SER A 123 -3.64 6.09 9.38
C SER A 123 -3.91 4.84 10.18
N GLY A 124 -3.09 3.81 10.00
CA GLY A 124 -3.34 2.51 10.61
C GLY A 124 -2.18 1.53 10.44
N ASP A 125 -2.18 0.49 11.26
CA ASP A 125 -1.15 -0.53 11.27
C ASP A 125 -1.51 -1.65 10.28
N CYS A 126 -0.52 -2.12 9.52
CA CYS A 126 -0.68 -3.13 8.51
C CYS A 126 -0.15 -4.49 8.95
N SER A 127 -0.90 -5.52 8.57
CA SER A 127 -0.52 -6.92 8.76
C SER A 127 -0.48 -7.62 7.42
N LYS A 128 0.53 -8.48 7.20
CA LYS A 128 0.62 -9.28 5.98
C LYS A 128 -0.50 -10.31 5.94
N ILE A 129 -1.16 -10.41 4.79
CA ILE A 129 -2.20 -11.41 4.53
C ILE A 129 -1.75 -12.38 3.44
N GLU A 130 -2.07 -13.66 3.63
CA GLU A 130 -1.85 -14.68 2.61
C GLU A 130 -3.01 -14.69 1.61
N THR A 131 -2.74 -14.28 0.37
CA THR A 131 -3.61 -14.60 -0.76
C THR A 131 -3.36 -16.07 -1.12
N LYS A 132 -4.06 -16.99 -0.45
CA LYS A 132 -4.06 -18.40 -0.88
C LYS A 132 -4.48 -18.44 -2.35
N LYS A 133 -3.54 -18.76 -3.26
CA LYS A 133 -3.85 -19.08 -4.66
C LYS A 133 -4.92 -20.18 -4.63
N LYS A 134 -6.19 -19.83 -4.89
CA LYS A 134 -7.21 -20.83 -5.19
C LYS A 134 -6.71 -21.57 -6.44
N LYS A 135 -6.23 -22.80 -6.25
CA LYS A 135 -6.07 -23.75 -7.36
C LYS A 135 -7.48 -24.00 -7.89
N PHE A 136 -7.75 -23.51 -9.09
CA PHE A 136 -8.85 -24.02 -9.92
C PHE A 136 -8.30 -25.18 -10.74
#